data_AF-A0A7X8CIP5-F1
#
_entry.id   AF-A0A7X8CIP5-F1
#
_cell.length_a   1.000
_cell.length_b   1.000
_cell.length_c   1.000
_cell.angle_alpha   90.00
_cell.angle_beta   90.00
_cell.angle_gamma   90.00
#
_symmetry.space_group_name_H-M   'P 1'
#
loop_
_entity.id
_entity.type
_entity.pdbx_description
1 polymer ?
#
loop_
_entity_poly.entity_id
_entity_poly.type
_entity_poly.pdbx_seq_one_letter_code
_entity_poly.pdbx_strand_id
1 'polypeptide(L)'
;MSRRKETKVRYKLDSGGIQKLSFEEIKAILRGADDLISVGGRNLLAKILKGSKDKIILNHQLENSPVYGFYHDLTIQEIMYRIDWVIENRYLNIIYNWRHPVLIYSNKGWEIERETYAEELLHKLKSLLETGDYSFVKELKDRNRGMILLLIDKIMQTHNKKFIPLLYAWKENEYKKVRSKIQNAIHYLSKK
;
A
#
# COMPACT_ATOMS: atom_id res chain seq x y z
N MET A 1 -10.66 3.71 42.55
CA MET A 1 -11.07 2.93 41.36
C MET A 1 -9.84 2.24 40.80
N SER A 2 -9.78 0.90 40.87
CA SER A 2 -8.64 0.10 40.41
C SER A 2 -8.57 0.12 38.88
N ARG A 3 -7.48 0.67 38.30
CA ARG A 3 -7.16 0.49 36.88
C ARG A 3 -6.86 -1.00 36.67
N ARG A 4 -7.86 -1.78 36.24
CA ARG A 4 -7.62 -3.11 35.66
C ARG A 4 -6.60 -2.92 34.54
N LYS A 5 -5.38 -3.43 34.72
CA LYS A 5 -4.37 -3.54 33.64
C LYS A 5 -5.02 -4.37 32.53
N GLU A 6 -5.45 -3.72 31.46
CA GLU A 6 -6.08 -4.41 30.33
C GLU A 6 -5.08 -5.40 29.72
N THR A 7 -5.46 -6.67 29.66
CA THR A 7 -4.61 -7.75 29.18
C THR A 7 -4.47 -7.67 27.66
N LYS A 8 -3.26 -7.34 27.20
CA LYS A 8 -2.88 -7.35 25.79
C LYS A 8 -3.00 -8.75 25.19
N VAL A 9 -3.57 -8.83 23.98
CA VAL A 9 -3.61 -10.09 23.21
C VAL A 9 -2.18 -10.47 22.85
N ARG A 10 -1.72 -11.62 23.39
CA ARG A 10 -0.35 -12.09 23.15
C ARG A 10 -0.19 -12.56 21.72
N TYR A 11 1.03 -12.40 21.21
CA TYR A 11 1.45 -12.95 19.93
C TYR A 11 2.85 -13.53 20.07
N LYS A 12 3.15 -14.55 19.26
CA LYS A 12 4.49 -15.10 19.04
C LYS A 12 4.76 -15.01 17.53
N LEU A 13 5.96 -14.58 17.18
CA LEU A 13 6.46 -14.65 15.82
C LEU A 13 7.14 -16.01 15.63
N ASP A 14 6.89 -16.64 14.50
CA ASP A 14 7.54 -17.87 14.07
C ASP A 14 7.69 -17.80 12.55
N SER A 15 8.92 -17.77 12.06
CA SER A 15 9.21 -17.74 10.63
C SER A 15 9.32 -19.13 9.98
N GLY A 16 9.06 -20.22 10.72
CA GLY A 16 9.04 -21.58 10.17
C GLY A 16 10.37 -22.01 9.54
N GLY A 17 11.50 -21.41 9.95
CA GLY A 17 12.82 -21.68 9.39
C GLY A 17 13.13 -21.00 8.05
N ILE A 18 12.25 -20.13 7.55
CA ILE A 18 12.47 -19.36 6.31
C ILE A 18 13.75 -18.50 6.47
N GLN A 19 14.70 -18.69 5.57
CA GLN A 19 15.95 -17.93 5.56
C GLN A 19 15.82 -16.62 4.77
N LYS A 20 15.07 -16.65 3.66
CA LYS A 20 14.91 -15.51 2.76
C LYS A 20 13.60 -15.62 2.00
N LEU A 21 12.96 -14.47 1.78
CA LEU A 21 11.88 -14.31 0.80
C LEU A 21 12.39 -13.61 -0.45
N SER A 22 11.77 -13.92 -1.59
CA SER A 22 11.98 -13.14 -2.80
C SER A 22 11.47 -11.71 -2.64
N PHE A 23 11.95 -10.79 -3.48
CA PHE A 23 11.49 -9.40 -3.43
C PHE A 23 9.99 -9.28 -3.77
N GLU A 24 9.50 -10.09 -4.71
CA GLU A 24 8.07 -10.16 -5.06
C GLU A 24 7.21 -10.64 -3.88
N GLU A 25 7.67 -11.64 -3.13
CA GLU A 25 6.97 -12.08 -1.92
C GLU A 25 6.91 -10.99 -0.84
N ILE A 26 8.01 -10.23 -0.66
CA ILE A 26 8.05 -9.08 0.27
C ILE A 26 7.09 -7.99 -0.20
N LYS A 27 7.11 -7.64 -1.49
CA LYS A 27 6.17 -6.67 -2.07
C LYS A 27 4.73 -7.11 -1.89
N ALA A 28 4.41 -8.38 -2.17
CA ALA A 28 3.06 -8.90 -2.03
C ALA A 28 2.55 -8.78 -0.58
N ILE A 29 3.39 -9.13 0.40
CA ILE A 29 3.02 -9.02 1.82
C ILE A 29 2.83 -7.55 2.24
N LEU A 30 3.70 -6.65 1.81
CA LEU A 30 3.59 -5.21 2.10
C LEU A 30 2.35 -4.61 1.45
N ARG A 31 2.08 -4.96 0.19
CA ARG A 31 0.95 -4.45 -0.57
C ARG A 31 -0.37 -4.92 -0.01
N GLY A 32 -0.46 -6.19 0.41
CA GLY A 32 -1.63 -6.74 1.07
C GLY A 32 -1.87 -6.19 2.48
N ALA A 33 -0.83 -5.61 3.10
CA ALA A 33 -0.93 -5.01 4.42
C ALA A 33 -1.48 -3.56 4.39
N ASP A 34 -1.51 -2.89 3.24
CA ASP A 34 -1.88 -1.47 3.08
C ASP A 34 -3.26 -1.17 3.70
N ASP A 35 -4.27 -1.95 3.34
CA ASP A 35 -5.63 -1.82 3.87
C ASP A 35 -5.75 -2.22 5.36
N LEU A 36 -4.71 -2.82 5.94
CA LEU A 36 -4.68 -3.32 7.32
C LEU A 36 -3.82 -2.47 8.25
N ILE A 37 -3.12 -1.45 7.76
CA ILE A 37 -2.22 -0.64 8.59
C ILE A 37 -3.00 0.04 9.73
N SER A 38 -2.51 -0.13 10.95
CA SER A 38 -3.07 0.38 12.21
C SER A 38 -4.44 -0.20 12.62
N VAL A 39 -5.04 -1.07 11.82
CA VAL A 39 -6.40 -1.61 12.05
C VAL A 39 -6.47 -3.13 12.06
N GLY A 40 -5.65 -3.81 11.26
CA GLY A 40 -5.63 -5.25 11.07
C GLY A 40 -4.35 -5.92 11.54
N GLY A 41 -4.46 -7.21 11.87
CA GLY A 41 -3.34 -8.05 12.30
C GLY A 41 -2.94 -9.10 11.26
N ARG A 42 -1.87 -9.83 11.57
CA ARG A 42 -1.27 -10.88 10.71
C ARG A 42 -2.25 -11.92 10.20
N ASN A 43 -3.21 -12.36 11.04
CA ASN A 43 -4.19 -13.38 10.64
C ASN A 43 -5.10 -12.89 9.51
N LEU A 44 -5.48 -11.61 9.52
CA LEU A 44 -6.31 -11.05 8.47
C LEU A 44 -5.49 -10.87 7.18
N LEU A 45 -4.22 -10.44 7.31
CA LEU A 45 -3.29 -10.36 6.18
C LEU A 45 -3.09 -11.74 5.52
N ALA A 46 -2.92 -12.80 6.30
CA ALA A 46 -2.78 -14.15 5.78
C ALA A 46 -4.02 -14.59 5.00
N LYS A 47 -5.23 -14.20 5.43
CA LYS A 47 -6.49 -14.46 4.73
C LYS A 47 -6.59 -13.72 3.40
N ILE A 48 -6.15 -12.46 3.33
CA ILE A 48 -6.07 -11.69 2.08
C ILE A 48 -5.15 -12.42 1.09
N LEU A 49 -3.92 -12.70 1.51
CA LEU A 49 -2.91 -13.33 0.66
C LEU A 49 -3.31 -14.75 0.23
N LYS A 50 -4.09 -15.47 1.04
CA LYS A 50 -4.64 -16.79 0.68
C LYS A 50 -5.79 -16.72 -0.33
N GLY A 51 -6.47 -15.58 -0.45
CA GLY A 51 -7.70 -15.49 -1.24
C GLY A 51 -8.92 -16.05 -0.49
N SER A 52 -8.97 -15.86 0.83
CA SER A 52 -10.02 -16.42 1.69
C SER A 52 -11.37 -15.72 1.52
N LYS A 53 -12.42 -16.50 1.27
CA LYS A 53 -13.83 -16.02 1.21
C LYS A 53 -14.45 -15.78 2.60
N ASP A 54 -13.65 -15.45 3.60
CA ASP A 54 -14.12 -15.18 4.96
C ASP A 54 -15.03 -13.95 4.98
N LYS A 55 -16.06 -13.95 5.84
CA LYS A 55 -17.03 -12.85 5.92
C LYS A 55 -16.36 -11.50 6.19
N ILE A 56 -15.31 -11.45 7.00
CA ILE A 56 -14.59 -10.20 7.28
C ILE A 56 -13.90 -9.66 6.02
N ILE A 57 -13.34 -10.55 5.19
CA ILE A 57 -12.71 -10.15 3.92
C ILE A 57 -13.75 -9.46 3.04
N LEU A 58 -14.88 -10.14 2.80
CA LEU A 58 -15.92 -9.66 1.88
C LEU A 58 -16.65 -8.42 2.40
N ASN A 59 -16.99 -8.39 3.69
CA ASN A 59 -17.70 -7.24 4.28
C ASN A 59 -16.88 -5.95 4.23
N HIS A 60 -15.56 -6.06 4.26
CA HIS A 60 -14.64 -4.94 4.17
C HIS A 60 -13.99 -4.78 2.79
N GLN A 61 -14.47 -5.53 1.79
CA GLN A 61 -13.99 -5.48 0.41
C GLN A 61 -12.46 -5.72 0.27
N LEU A 62 -11.88 -6.49 1.19
CA LEU A 62 -10.44 -6.78 1.20
C LEU A 62 -10.02 -7.71 0.07
N GLU A 63 -10.99 -8.34 -0.62
CA GLU A 63 -10.77 -9.06 -1.88
C GLU A 63 -10.38 -8.16 -3.05
N ASN A 64 -10.57 -6.84 -2.95
CA ASN A 64 -10.14 -5.88 -3.96
C ASN A 64 -8.62 -5.61 -3.93
N SER A 65 -7.91 -6.14 -2.93
CA SER A 65 -6.45 -6.02 -2.86
C SER A 65 -5.80 -6.60 -4.13
N PRO A 66 -4.81 -5.91 -4.75
CA PRO A 66 -4.14 -6.41 -5.95
C PRO A 66 -3.42 -7.76 -5.79
N VAL A 67 -3.17 -8.15 -4.54
CA VAL A 67 -2.44 -9.36 -4.14
C VAL A 67 -3.35 -10.38 -3.46
N TYR A 68 -4.67 -10.20 -3.57
CA TYR A 68 -5.63 -11.16 -3.06
C TYR A 68 -5.44 -12.53 -3.73
N GLY A 69 -5.19 -13.56 -2.92
CA GLY A 69 -4.89 -14.89 -3.45
C GLY A 69 -3.48 -15.08 -4.03
N PHE A 70 -2.54 -14.16 -3.78
CA PHE A 70 -1.14 -14.30 -4.21
C PHE A 70 -0.53 -15.65 -3.77
N TYR A 71 -0.88 -16.12 -2.58
CA TYR A 71 -0.48 -17.42 -2.04
C TYR A 71 -1.65 -18.42 -2.00
N HIS A 72 -2.50 -18.45 -3.04
CA HIS A 72 -3.65 -19.36 -3.08
C HIS A 72 -3.26 -20.85 -2.95
N ASP A 73 -2.06 -21.24 -3.34
CA ASP A 73 -1.56 -22.62 -3.21
C ASP A 73 -1.02 -22.97 -1.83
N LEU A 74 -0.63 -21.96 -1.01
CA LEU A 74 -0.01 -22.21 0.30
C LEU A 74 -1.05 -22.36 1.40
N THR A 75 -0.75 -23.15 2.44
CA THR A 75 -1.56 -23.16 3.65
C THR A 75 -1.50 -21.81 4.39
N ILE A 76 -2.51 -21.51 5.22
CA ILE A 76 -2.49 -20.31 6.06
C ILE A 76 -1.26 -20.27 6.97
N GLN A 77 -0.81 -21.42 7.48
CA GLN A 77 0.35 -21.50 8.35
C GLN A 77 1.64 -21.13 7.59
N GLU A 78 1.82 -21.61 6.37
CA GLU A 78 2.96 -21.25 5.52
C GLU A 78 2.97 -19.76 5.14
N ILE A 79 1.78 -19.15 4.99
CA ILE A 79 1.65 -17.71 4.76
C ILE A 79 1.99 -16.94 6.05
N MET A 80 1.54 -17.41 7.21
CA MET A 80 1.88 -16.82 8.51
C MET A 80 3.39 -16.82 8.75
N TYR A 81 4.09 -17.92 8.43
CA TYR A 81 5.56 -17.97 8.51
C TYR A 81 6.24 -16.88 7.67
N ARG A 82 5.72 -16.60 6.47
CA ARG A 82 6.26 -15.55 5.59
C ARG A 82 5.98 -14.15 6.14
N ILE A 83 4.78 -13.91 6.65
CA ILE A 83 4.43 -12.64 7.29
C ILE A 83 5.32 -12.39 8.51
N ASP A 84 5.54 -13.42 9.33
CA ASP A 84 6.39 -13.34 10.51
C ASP A 84 7.83 -13.03 10.13
N TRP A 85 8.34 -13.66 9.06
CA TRP A 85 9.66 -13.35 8.51
C TRP A 85 9.76 -11.88 8.09
N VAL A 86 8.73 -11.32 7.43
CA VAL A 86 8.68 -9.89 7.03
C VAL A 86 8.71 -8.96 8.25
N ILE A 87 8.08 -9.36 9.36
CA ILE A 87 8.08 -8.59 10.61
C ILE A 87 9.44 -8.69 11.32
N GLU A 88 9.99 -9.88 11.46
CA GLU A 88 11.30 -10.12 12.07
C GLU A 88 12.42 -9.38 11.32
N ASN A 89 12.32 -9.33 9.99
CA ASN A 89 13.25 -8.61 9.11
C ASN A 89 12.94 -7.11 8.96
N ARG A 90 12.08 -6.56 9.83
CA ARG A 90 11.82 -5.12 9.97
C ARG A 90 11.28 -4.45 8.72
N TYR A 91 10.45 -5.13 7.94
CA TYR A 91 9.65 -4.49 6.88
C TYR A 91 8.29 -4.04 7.43
N LEU A 92 7.68 -4.86 8.28
CA LEU A 92 6.53 -4.52 9.09
C LEU A 92 6.91 -4.51 10.57
N ASN A 93 6.16 -3.76 11.38
CA ASN A 93 6.21 -3.85 12.83
C ASN A 93 4.80 -4.13 13.37
N ILE A 94 4.74 -4.58 14.62
CA ILE A 94 3.49 -4.70 15.37
C ILE A 94 3.47 -3.63 16.45
N ILE A 95 2.38 -2.88 16.52
CA ILE A 95 2.05 -2.02 17.66
C ILE A 95 0.73 -2.47 18.29
N TYR A 96 0.47 -2.02 19.51
CA TYR A 96 -0.83 -2.25 20.14
C TYR A 96 -1.74 -1.05 19.89
N ASN A 97 -2.87 -1.31 19.24
CA ASN A 97 -4.02 -0.42 19.27
C ASN A 97 -4.97 -0.93 20.36
N TRP A 98 -5.02 -0.22 21.48
CA TRP A 98 -5.61 -0.69 22.74
C TRP A 98 -5.05 -2.06 23.17
N ARG A 99 -5.83 -3.13 23.02
CA ARG A 99 -5.46 -4.50 23.37
C ARG A 99 -5.02 -5.36 22.19
N HIS A 100 -5.20 -4.88 20.96
CA HIS A 100 -5.01 -5.68 19.75
C HIS A 100 -3.67 -5.35 19.05
N PRO A 101 -2.86 -6.37 18.69
CA PRO A 101 -1.69 -6.17 17.86
C PRO A 101 -2.10 -5.87 16.41
N VAL A 102 -1.70 -4.71 15.91
CA VAL A 102 -1.95 -4.24 14.54
C VAL A 102 -0.64 -4.02 13.81
N LEU A 103 -0.67 -4.14 12.49
CA LEU A 103 0.50 -3.97 11.63
C LEU A 103 0.73 -2.49 11.34
N ILE A 104 2.00 -2.10 11.29
CA ILE A 104 2.45 -0.81 10.74
C ILE A 104 3.66 -1.04 9.83
N TYR A 105 3.86 -0.17 8.86
CA TYR A 105 5.11 -0.17 8.11
C TYR A 105 6.28 0.24 9.00
N SER A 106 7.43 -0.40 8.80
CA SER A 106 8.71 0.21 9.14
C SER A 106 9.08 1.25 8.08
N ASN A 107 10.13 2.04 8.32
CA ASN A 107 10.66 2.91 7.26
C ASN A 107 11.01 2.09 6.00
N LYS A 108 11.72 0.97 6.16
CA LYS A 108 12.14 0.08 5.08
C LYS A 108 10.96 -0.49 4.30
N GLY A 109 9.93 -0.99 4.98
CA GLY A 109 8.73 -1.50 4.31
C GLY A 109 7.93 -0.39 3.63
N TRP A 110 7.85 0.77 4.27
CA TRP A 110 7.19 1.94 3.68
C TRP A 110 7.86 2.40 2.40
N GLU A 111 9.20 2.36 2.30
CA GLU A 111 9.88 2.75 1.07
C GLU A 111 9.50 1.87 -0.13
N ILE A 112 9.41 0.56 0.10
CA ILE A 112 9.05 -0.43 -0.92
C ILE A 112 7.58 -0.29 -1.29
N GLU A 113 6.70 -0.16 -0.29
CA GLU A 113 5.26 -0.01 -0.53
C GLU A 113 4.96 1.28 -1.28
N ARG A 114 5.52 2.41 -0.82
CA ARG A 114 5.42 3.71 -1.47
C ARG A 114 5.77 3.64 -2.95
N GLU A 115 6.85 2.95 -3.28
CA GLU A 115 7.31 2.79 -4.67
C GLU A 115 6.33 1.92 -5.48
N THR A 116 5.95 0.79 -4.91
CA THR A 116 5.01 -0.18 -5.52
C THR A 116 3.67 0.48 -5.83
N TYR A 117 3.09 1.18 -4.85
CA TYR A 117 1.80 1.83 -5.02
C TYR A 117 1.89 3.01 -6.00
N ALA A 118 2.97 3.79 -5.98
CA ALA A 118 3.16 4.86 -6.95
C ALA A 118 3.24 4.31 -8.39
N GLU A 119 3.80 3.11 -8.59
CA GLU A 119 3.81 2.45 -9.90
C GLU A 119 2.41 2.01 -10.33
N GLU A 120 1.64 1.36 -9.46
CA GLU A 120 0.24 0.99 -9.73
C GLU A 120 -0.59 2.21 -10.12
N LEU A 121 -0.45 3.32 -9.37
CA LEU A 121 -1.15 4.56 -9.68
C LEU A 121 -0.68 5.13 -11.02
N LEU A 122 0.61 5.10 -11.34
CA LEU A 122 1.09 5.54 -12.65
C LEU A 122 0.48 4.71 -13.77
N HIS A 123 0.42 3.38 -13.63
CA HIS A 123 -0.22 2.50 -14.60
C HIS A 123 -1.70 2.83 -14.78
N LYS A 124 -2.43 3.07 -13.68
CA LYS A 124 -3.81 3.52 -13.74
C LYS A 124 -3.94 4.89 -14.43
N LEU A 125 -3.07 5.86 -14.15
CA LEU A 125 -3.12 7.16 -14.82
C LEU A 125 -2.81 7.05 -16.32
N LYS A 126 -1.93 6.11 -16.74
CA LYS A 126 -1.66 5.86 -18.16
C LYS A 126 -2.91 5.39 -18.91
N SER A 127 -3.72 4.49 -18.33
CA SER A 127 -4.93 4.01 -19.00
C SER A 127 -5.98 5.11 -19.16
N LEU A 128 -6.04 6.09 -18.26
CA LEU A 128 -6.94 7.24 -18.38
C LEU A 128 -6.54 8.18 -19.54
N LEU A 129 -5.30 8.14 -20.00
CA LEU A 129 -4.88 8.95 -21.16
C LEU A 129 -5.57 8.51 -22.45
N GLU A 130 -6.01 7.25 -22.53
CA GLU A 130 -6.72 6.68 -23.67
C GLU A 130 -8.21 7.10 -23.66
N THR A 131 -8.81 7.18 -22.48
CA THR A 131 -10.23 7.51 -22.32
C THR A 131 -10.50 9.02 -22.23
N GLY A 132 -9.54 9.80 -21.70
CA GLY A 132 -9.73 11.22 -21.41
C GLY A 132 -10.54 11.51 -20.15
N ASP A 133 -11.01 10.48 -19.43
CA ASP A 133 -11.69 10.64 -18.14
C ASP A 133 -10.66 10.71 -17.00
N TYR A 134 -10.40 11.92 -16.51
CA TYR A 134 -9.46 12.16 -15.42
C TYR A 134 -10.13 12.26 -14.05
N SER A 135 -11.39 11.84 -13.88
CA SER A 135 -12.12 11.93 -12.62
C SER A 135 -11.41 11.23 -11.45
N PHE A 136 -10.68 10.13 -11.72
CA PHE A 136 -9.92 9.38 -10.73
C PHE A 136 -8.89 10.22 -9.95
N VAL A 137 -8.34 11.29 -10.53
CA VAL A 137 -7.35 12.13 -9.82
C VAL A 137 -7.92 12.77 -8.55
N LYS A 138 -9.25 12.88 -8.44
CA LYS A 138 -9.94 13.35 -7.23
C LYS A 138 -9.75 12.41 -6.05
N GLU A 139 -9.60 11.11 -6.30
CA GLU A 139 -9.33 10.09 -5.27
C GLU A 139 -7.89 10.13 -4.74
N LEU A 140 -7.01 10.98 -5.31
CA LEU A 140 -5.61 11.08 -4.91
C LEU A 140 -5.36 12.08 -3.77
N LYS A 141 -6.32 12.98 -3.51
CA LYS A 141 -6.14 14.17 -2.67
C LYS A 141 -5.69 13.88 -1.23
N ASP A 142 -6.32 12.91 -0.58
CA ASP A 142 -6.09 12.63 0.85
C ASP A 142 -5.09 11.49 1.10
N ARG A 143 -4.39 11.06 0.04
CA ARG A 143 -3.37 10.03 0.14
C ARG A 143 -2.07 10.58 0.74
N ASN A 144 -1.17 9.67 1.11
CA ASN A 144 0.13 10.05 1.66
C ASN A 144 0.87 11.00 0.70
N ARG A 145 1.14 12.21 1.19
CA ARG A 145 1.76 13.29 0.40
C ARG A 145 3.11 12.90 -0.20
N GLY A 146 3.93 12.12 0.52
CA GLY A 146 5.23 11.69 0.03
C GLY A 146 5.09 10.79 -1.20
N MET A 147 4.12 9.87 -1.17
CA MET A 147 3.80 9.00 -2.30
C MET A 147 3.20 9.79 -3.48
N ILE A 148 2.35 10.80 -3.23
CA ILE A 148 1.83 11.67 -4.29
C ILE A 148 2.95 12.47 -4.99
N LEU A 149 3.90 13.00 -4.22
CA LEU A 149 5.05 13.70 -4.80
C LEU A 149 5.91 12.77 -5.66
N LEU A 150 6.15 11.55 -5.19
CA LEU A 150 6.85 10.51 -5.94
C LEU A 150 6.12 10.13 -7.23
N LEU A 151 4.80 9.97 -7.20
CA LEU A 151 3.99 9.69 -8.37
C LEU A 151 4.13 10.79 -9.43
N ILE A 152 4.13 12.06 -9.03
CA ILE A 152 4.35 13.17 -9.96
C ILE A 152 5.77 13.12 -10.56
N ASP A 153 6.79 12.79 -9.77
CA ASP A 153 8.15 12.61 -10.27
C ASP A 153 8.24 11.46 -11.29
N LYS A 154 7.57 10.33 -11.02
CA LYS A 154 7.47 9.22 -11.97
C LYS A 154 6.77 9.64 -13.27
N ILE A 155 5.71 10.46 -13.21
CA ILE A 155 5.06 11.02 -14.41
C ILE A 155 6.07 11.86 -15.21
N MET A 156 6.84 12.73 -14.57
CA MET A 156 7.85 13.55 -15.24
C MET A 156 8.90 12.70 -15.96
N GLN A 157 9.34 11.60 -15.35
CA GLN A 157 10.31 10.66 -15.91
C GLN A 157 9.80 9.92 -17.16
N THR A 158 8.47 9.86 -17.38
CA THR A 158 7.94 9.29 -18.62
C THR A 158 8.20 10.16 -19.84
N HIS A 159 8.49 11.46 -19.65
CA HIS A 159 8.59 12.48 -20.71
C HIS A 159 7.36 12.55 -21.64
N ASN A 160 6.22 11.98 -21.21
CA ASN A 160 5.04 11.87 -22.06
C ASN A 160 4.12 13.09 -21.89
N LYS A 161 4.09 13.96 -22.90
CA LYS A 161 3.23 15.17 -22.94
C LYS A 161 1.74 14.87 -22.82
N LYS A 162 1.29 13.65 -23.13
CA LYS A 162 -0.13 13.26 -23.00
C LYS A 162 -0.64 13.36 -21.56
N PHE A 163 0.25 13.40 -20.56
CA PHE A 163 -0.14 13.63 -19.16
C PHE A 163 -0.57 15.07 -18.86
N ILE A 164 -0.26 16.06 -19.71
CA ILE A 164 -0.51 17.47 -19.41
C ILE A 164 -1.99 17.76 -19.08
N PRO A 165 -2.98 17.33 -19.89
CA PRO A 165 -4.39 17.51 -19.56
C PRO A 165 -4.79 16.89 -18.21
N LEU A 166 -4.31 15.67 -17.93
CA LEU A 166 -4.53 14.99 -16.66
C LEU A 166 -3.94 15.78 -15.48
N LEU A 167 -2.73 16.30 -15.63
CA LEU A 167 -2.07 17.12 -14.61
C LEU A 167 -2.82 18.43 -14.36
N TYR A 168 -3.39 19.05 -15.40
CA TYR A 168 -4.26 20.22 -15.20
C TYR A 168 -5.52 19.88 -14.40
N ALA A 169 -6.22 18.80 -14.77
CA ALA A 169 -7.40 18.34 -14.03
C ALA A 169 -7.07 18.01 -12.57
N TRP A 170 -5.92 17.37 -12.34
CA TRP A 170 -5.46 17.03 -10.98
C TRP A 170 -5.15 18.29 -10.15
N LYS A 171 -4.53 19.30 -10.76
CA LYS A 171 -4.11 20.53 -10.08
C LYS A 171 -5.26 21.27 -9.38
N GLU A 172 -6.48 21.20 -9.90
CA GLU A 172 -7.62 22.02 -9.48
C GLU A 172 -8.01 21.84 -8.01
N ASN A 173 -7.92 20.61 -7.51
CA ASN A 173 -8.43 20.25 -6.18
C ASN A 173 -7.33 19.96 -5.14
N GLU A 174 -6.08 20.31 -5.47
CA GLU A 174 -4.90 19.93 -4.69
C GLU A 174 -4.41 21.00 -3.70
N TYR A 175 -3.74 20.53 -2.64
CA TYR A 175 -3.07 21.38 -1.66
C TYR A 175 -1.91 22.15 -2.30
N LYS A 176 -1.60 23.34 -1.76
CA LYS A 176 -0.63 24.30 -2.34
C LYS A 176 0.70 23.67 -2.79
N LYS A 177 1.31 22.79 -1.99
CA LYS A 177 2.60 22.15 -2.34
C LYS A 177 2.47 21.13 -3.47
N VAL A 178 1.40 20.33 -3.49
CA VAL A 178 1.15 19.36 -4.57
C VAL A 178 0.84 20.12 -5.86
N ARG A 179 0.01 21.16 -5.78
CA ARG A 179 -0.28 22.07 -6.89
C ARG A 179 0.99 22.66 -7.54
N SER A 180 1.95 23.10 -6.71
CA SER A 180 3.23 23.61 -7.18
C SER A 180 4.06 22.53 -7.88
N LYS A 181 4.13 21.32 -7.30
CA LYS A 181 4.82 20.17 -7.93
C LYS A 181 4.21 19.80 -9.28
N ILE A 182 2.88 19.75 -9.37
CA ILE A 182 2.14 19.50 -10.61
C ILE A 182 2.44 20.58 -11.66
N GLN A 183 2.43 21.86 -11.27
CA GLN A 183 2.76 22.95 -12.19
C GLN A 183 4.19 22.81 -12.75
N ASN A 184 5.14 22.42 -11.91
CA ASN A 184 6.51 22.16 -12.35
C ASN A 184 6.58 20.97 -13.32
N ALA A 185 5.81 19.91 -13.07
CA ALA A 185 5.72 18.76 -13.96
C ALA A 185 5.14 19.14 -15.34
N ILE A 186 4.08 19.96 -15.38
CA ILE A 186 3.52 20.48 -16.62
C ILE A 186 4.58 21.26 -17.40
N HIS A 187 5.26 22.21 -16.75
CA HIS A 187 6.32 23.01 -17.38
C HIS A 187 7.46 22.14 -17.93
N TYR A 188 7.87 21.13 -17.17
CA TYR A 188 8.91 20.20 -17.56
C TYR A 188 8.52 19.41 -18.81
N LEU A 189 7.30 18.85 -18.84
CA LEU A 189 6.80 18.07 -19.97
C LEU A 189 6.56 18.94 -21.21
N SER A 190 6.13 20.19 -21.06
CA SER A 190 5.95 21.11 -22.19
C SER A 190 7.25 21.46 -22.91
N LYS A 191 8.40 21.38 -22.22
CA LYS A 191 9.73 21.72 -22.76
C LYS A 191 10.48 20.55 -23.38
N LYS A 192 10.09 19.30 -23.07
CA LYS A 192 10.64 18.10 -23.71
C LYS A 192 9.94 17.83 -25.03
#